data_AF-A0A9P7HLZ5-F1
#
_entry.id   AF-A0A9P7HLZ5-F1
#
_cell.length_a   1.000
_cell.length_b   1.000
_cell.length_c   1.000
_cell.angle_alpha   90.00
_cell.angle_beta   90.00
_cell.angle_gamma   90.00
#
_symmetry.space_group_name_H-M   'P 1'
#
loop_
_entity.id
_entity.type
_entity.pdbx_description
1 polymer ?
#
loop_
_entity_poly.entity_id
_entity_poly.type
_entity_poly.pdbx_seq_one_letter_code
_entity_poly.pdbx_strand_id
1 'polypeptide(L)'
;MSIQRLGLGAIRGTGRPGVFFNQSVSKLALTRLLSQQARERPAIVHMNQKEGHDILVKQRLNRPVTPNLTIYKVGQVWFSASAWTRITGLAVGGTAYLTLCAHAVASYLGMGFDSAALVSAFSALPFAAKAAIKFGLLGFPVSYHFINGIRHLVFDLGFGYKKAQFKRSEAATWILSILGGLVLAFWI
;
A
#
# COMPACT_ATOMS: atom_id res chain seq x y z
N MET A 1 -38.74 -42.91 -16.61
CA MET A 1 -37.46 -43.53 -16.15
C MET A 1 -36.44 -42.40 -16.06
N SER A 2 -36.21 -41.76 -14.90
CA SER A 2 -35.25 -42.17 -13.85
C SER A 2 -33.93 -42.67 -14.48
N ILE A 3 -32.75 -42.09 -14.22
CA ILE A 3 -32.06 -42.06 -12.93
C ILE A 3 -31.01 -40.92 -12.92
N GLN A 4 -31.00 -40.14 -11.83
CA GLN A 4 -29.97 -39.15 -11.49
C GLN A 4 -28.65 -39.84 -11.10
N ARG A 5 -27.52 -39.39 -11.66
CA ARG A 5 -26.18 -39.72 -11.15
C ARG A 5 -25.85 -38.83 -9.95
N LEU A 6 -26.19 -39.32 -8.75
CA LEU A 6 -25.72 -38.79 -7.48
C LEU A 6 -24.31 -39.34 -7.20
N GLY A 7 -23.31 -38.48 -7.33
CA GLY A 7 -21.95 -38.77 -6.86
C GLY A 7 -21.91 -38.81 -5.34
N LEU A 8 -22.03 -40.00 -4.77
CA LEU A 8 -21.71 -40.28 -3.36
C LEU A 8 -20.19 -40.39 -3.22
N GLY A 9 -19.53 -39.25 -2.99
CA GLY A 9 -18.18 -39.23 -2.42
C GLY A 9 -18.26 -39.60 -0.94
N ALA A 10 -18.21 -40.90 -0.65
CA ALA A 10 -18.26 -41.45 0.69
C ALA A 10 -17.08 -40.96 1.53
N ILE A 11 -17.42 -40.33 2.66
CA ILE A 11 -16.53 -39.99 3.76
C ILE A 11 -15.92 -41.29 4.30
N ARG A 12 -14.66 -41.56 3.97
CA ARG A 12 -13.89 -42.65 4.58
C ARG A 12 -13.23 -42.12 5.86
N GLY A 13 -14.02 -42.04 6.93
CA GLY A 13 -13.52 -41.88 8.30
C GLY A 13 -13.45 -43.25 8.95
N THR A 14 -12.25 -43.76 9.17
CA THR A 14 -11.98 -45.01 9.89
C THR A 14 -12.49 -44.91 11.33
N GLY A 15 -13.44 -45.76 11.70
CA GLY A 15 -14.11 -45.76 13.00
C GLY A 15 -13.21 -46.22 14.15
N ARG A 16 -13.17 -45.41 15.20
CA ARG A 16 -13.07 -45.86 16.61
C ARG A 16 -14.48 -45.82 17.19
N PRO A 17 -14.90 -46.78 18.04
CA PRO A 17 -16.25 -46.79 18.59
C PRO A 17 -16.32 -45.80 19.75
N GLY A 18 -16.78 -44.58 19.47
CA GLY A 18 -17.19 -43.61 20.47
C GLY A 18 -18.56 -43.08 20.08
N VAL A 19 -19.59 -43.54 20.79
CA VAL A 19 -20.98 -43.12 20.60
C VAL A 19 -21.11 -41.66 21.03
N PHE A 20 -20.96 -40.74 20.09
CA PHE A 20 -21.48 -39.38 20.21
C PHE A 20 -22.31 -39.09 18.97
N PHE A 21 -23.57 -39.57 19.00
CA PHE A 21 -24.60 -39.19 18.04
C PHE A 21 -24.95 -37.72 18.30
N ASN A 22 -24.15 -36.83 17.72
CA ASN A 22 -24.17 -35.41 18.02
C ASN A 22 -25.42 -34.77 17.39
N GLN A 23 -26.23 -34.08 18.20
CA GLN A 23 -27.48 -33.39 17.82
C GLN A 23 -27.31 -32.27 16.76
N SER A 24 -26.09 -32.10 16.23
CA SER A 24 -25.69 -31.11 15.24
C SER A 24 -25.90 -31.57 13.79
N VAL A 25 -26.06 -32.87 13.52
CA VAL A 25 -26.27 -33.38 12.15
C VAL A 25 -27.64 -32.95 11.59
N SER A 26 -28.69 -33.00 12.42
CA SER A 26 -30.03 -32.54 12.05
C SER A 26 -30.09 -31.03 11.84
N LYS A 27 -29.39 -30.24 12.66
CA LYS A 27 -29.26 -28.79 12.50
C LYS A 27 -28.54 -28.40 11.21
N LEU A 28 -27.50 -29.16 10.83
CA LEU A 28 -26.76 -28.97 9.58
C LEU A 28 -27.61 -29.33 8.35
N ALA A 29 -28.39 -30.41 8.43
CA ALA A 29 -29.32 -30.79 7.36
C ALA A 29 -30.43 -29.74 7.19
N LEU A 30 -30.97 -29.22 8.30
CA LEU A 30 -32.02 -28.19 8.28
C LEU A 30 -31.51 -26.85 7.72
N THR A 31 -30.31 -26.40 8.12
CA THR A 31 -29.70 -25.19 7.55
C THR A 31 -29.39 -25.34 6.06
N ARG A 32 -29.01 -26.53 5.60
CA ARG A 32 -28.78 -26.79 4.18
C ARG A 32 -30.08 -26.74 3.37
N LEU A 33 -31.16 -27.34 3.88
CA LEU A 33 -32.49 -27.26 3.27
C LEU A 33 -33.02 -25.83 3.23
N LEU A 34 -32.90 -25.08 4.33
CA LEU A 34 -33.29 -23.66 4.40
C LEU A 34 -32.43 -22.78 3.46
N SER A 35 -31.13 -23.08 3.33
CA SER A 35 -30.24 -22.38 2.40
C SER A 35 -30.53 -22.68 0.93
N GLN A 36 -31.04 -23.89 0.63
CA GLN A 36 -31.48 -24.27 -0.71
C GLN A 36 -32.82 -23.64 -1.07
N GLN A 37 -33.71 -23.47 -0.08
CA GLN A 37 -35.02 -22.86 -0.27
C GLN A 37 -34.97 -21.36 -0.57
N ALA A 38 -33.88 -20.67 -0.20
CA ALA A 38 -33.70 -19.24 -0.42
C ALA A 38 -33.12 -18.86 -1.80
N ARG A 39 -32.85 -19.83 -2.69
CA ARG A 39 -32.23 -19.55 -3.99
C ARG A 39 -33.26 -19.67 -5.11
N GLU A 40 -34.09 -18.64 -5.26
CA GLU A 40 -34.86 -18.49 -6.50
C GLU A 40 -33.91 -18.53 -7.70
N ARG A 41 -34.32 -19.22 -8.77
CA ARG A 41 -33.54 -19.26 -10.00
C ARG A 41 -33.45 -17.84 -10.54
N PRO A 42 -32.27 -17.34 -10.93
CA PRO A 42 -32.17 -16.00 -11.49
C PRO A 42 -33.04 -15.93 -12.75
N ALA A 43 -34.04 -15.03 -12.73
CA ALA A 43 -34.85 -14.77 -13.90
C ALA A 43 -33.97 -14.16 -15.00
N ILE A 44 -33.97 -14.76 -16.18
CA ILE A 44 -33.27 -14.21 -17.34
C ILE A 44 -34.15 -13.09 -17.89
N VAL A 45 -33.73 -11.85 -17.67
CA VAL A 45 -34.40 -10.66 -18.19
C VAL A 45 -33.64 -10.18 -19.42
N HIS A 46 -34.34 -10.01 -20.55
CA HIS A 46 -33.78 -9.29 -21.69
C HIS A 46 -33.66 -7.81 -21.33
N MET A 47 -32.44 -7.28 -21.38
CA MET A 47 -32.13 -5.89 -21.07
C MET A 47 -31.19 -5.32 -22.11
N ASN A 48 -31.22 -4.00 -22.28
CA ASN A 48 -30.25 -3.30 -23.12
C ASN A 48 -28.87 -3.31 -22.45
N GLN A 49 -27.78 -3.21 -23.24
CA GLN A 49 -26.40 -3.18 -22.75
C GLN A 49 -26.16 -2.07 -21.72
N LYS A 50 -26.75 -0.89 -21.95
CA LYS A 50 -26.65 0.23 -21.01
C LYS A 50 -27.31 -0.08 -19.66
N GLU A 51 -28.49 -0.68 -19.68
CA GLU A 51 -29.22 -1.03 -18.46
C GLU A 51 -28.46 -2.09 -17.65
N GLY A 52 -27.92 -3.10 -18.33
CA GLY A 52 -27.05 -4.09 -17.71
C GLY A 52 -25.82 -3.46 -17.07
N HIS A 53 -25.16 -2.52 -17.76
CA HIS A 53 -24.02 -1.78 -17.21
C HIS A 53 -24.40 -1.00 -15.94
N ASP A 54 -25.51 -0.25 -15.98
CA ASP A 54 -25.99 0.56 -14.86
C ASP A 54 -26.32 -0.30 -13.63
N ILE A 55 -26.92 -1.48 -13.83
CA ILE A 55 -27.17 -2.46 -12.77
C ILE A 55 -25.84 -2.95 -12.17
N LEU A 56 -24.85 -3.30 -13.00
CA LEU A 56 -23.55 -3.77 -12.51
C LEU A 56 -22.81 -2.67 -11.73
N VAL A 57 -22.89 -1.41 -12.16
CA VAL A 57 -22.32 -0.27 -11.42
C VAL A 57 -23.01 -0.13 -10.05
N LYS A 58 -24.35 -0.14 -10.00
CA LYS A 58 -25.11 -0.10 -8.74
C LYS A 58 -24.75 -1.26 -7.81
N GLN A 59 -24.58 -2.47 -8.36
CA GLN A 59 -24.14 -3.63 -7.60
C GLN A 59 -22.70 -3.48 -7.06
N ARG A 60 -21.77 -2.88 -7.83
CA ARG A 60 -20.39 -2.65 -7.39
C ARG A 60 -20.32 -1.67 -6.21
N LEU A 61 -21.18 -0.66 -6.16
CA LEU A 61 -21.25 0.29 -5.03
C LEU A 61 -21.67 -0.39 -3.72
N ASN A 62 -22.51 -1.41 -3.79
CA ASN A 62 -23.00 -2.15 -2.62
C ASN A 62 -22.05 -3.26 -2.15
N ARG A 63 -20.99 -3.57 -2.92
CA ARG A 63 -20.01 -4.59 -2.52
C ARG A 63 -19.01 -3.96 -1.55
N PRO A 64 -18.81 -4.54 -0.36
CA PRO A 64 -17.79 -4.04 0.55
C PRO A 64 -16.40 -4.20 -0.07
N VAL A 65 -15.55 -3.20 0.14
CA VAL A 65 -14.12 -3.30 -0.19
C VAL A 65 -13.47 -4.18 0.86
N THR A 66 -12.81 -5.26 0.43
CA THR A 66 -12.06 -6.11 1.35
C THR A 66 -10.95 -5.32 2.04
N PRO A 67 -10.69 -5.55 3.34
CA PRO A 67 -9.61 -4.86 4.04
C PRO A 67 -8.27 -5.12 3.33
N ASN A 68 -7.44 -4.08 3.25
CA ASN A 68 -6.18 -4.09 2.49
C ASN A 68 -4.99 -3.80 3.40
N LEU A 69 -4.46 -2.58 3.42
CA LEU A 69 -3.31 -2.16 4.22
C LEU A 69 -3.45 -2.49 5.71
N THR A 70 -4.68 -2.54 6.22
CA THR A 70 -4.99 -2.85 7.62
C THR A 70 -4.74 -4.31 8.00
N ILE A 71 -4.72 -5.25 7.05
CA ILE A 71 -4.52 -6.68 7.32
C ILE A 71 -3.21 -7.23 6.78
N TYR A 72 -2.49 -6.47 5.95
CA TYR A 72 -1.22 -6.91 5.38
C TYR A 72 -0.06 -6.81 6.38
N LYS A 73 0.85 -7.78 6.32
CA LYS A 73 2.08 -7.76 7.13
C LYS A 73 3.01 -6.66 6.64
N VAL A 74 3.38 -5.72 7.52
CA VAL A 74 4.25 -4.58 7.20
C VAL A 74 5.67 -5.01 6.79
N GLY A 75 6.17 -6.15 7.31
CA GLY A 75 7.49 -6.71 6.98
C GLY A 75 7.61 -7.36 5.60
N GLN A 76 6.72 -7.03 4.66
CA GLN A 76 6.87 -7.46 3.27
C GLN A 76 8.07 -6.76 2.64
N VAL A 77 8.86 -7.54 1.88
CA VAL A 77 10.11 -7.08 1.25
C VAL A 77 9.90 -5.76 0.48
N TRP A 78 8.85 -5.60 -0.30
CA TRP A 78 8.67 -4.41 -1.14
C TRP A 78 8.03 -3.21 -0.46
N PHE A 79 7.33 -3.40 0.65
CA PHE A 79 6.40 -2.40 1.16
C PHE A 79 7.11 -1.14 1.66
N SER A 80 8.10 -1.31 2.53
CA SER A 80 8.85 -0.20 3.14
C SER A 80 9.59 0.61 2.08
N ALA A 81 10.46 -0.04 1.30
CA ALA A 81 11.31 0.68 0.35
C ALA A 81 10.52 1.47 -0.69
N SER A 82 9.41 0.90 -1.18
CA SER A 82 8.53 1.57 -2.16
C SER A 82 7.80 2.77 -1.55
N ALA A 83 7.25 2.64 -0.34
CA ALA A 83 6.58 3.74 0.35
C ALA A 83 7.55 4.91 0.60
N TRP A 84 8.75 4.61 1.09
CA TRP A 84 9.75 5.64 1.40
C TRP A 84 10.25 6.38 0.16
N THR A 85 10.40 5.73 -1.00
CA THR A 85 10.72 6.46 -2.24
C THR A 85 9.63 7.48 -2.61
N ARG A 86 8.36 7.14 -2.41
CA ARG A 86 7.26 8.09 -2.66
C ARG A 86 7.26 9.23 -1.65
N ILE A 87 7.38 8.92 -0.36
CA ILE A 87 7.38 9.92 0.72
C ILE A 87 8.56 10.88 0.54
N THR A 88 9.76 10.35 0.30
CA THR A 88 10.96 11.18 0.10
C THR A 88 10.91 11.96 -1.21
N GLY A 89 10.35 11.38 -2.28
CA GLY A 89 10.13 12.09 -3.54
C GLY A 89 9.13 13.24 -3.41
N LEU A 90 8.04 13.03 -2.66
CA LEU A 90 7.08 14.08 -2.33
C LEU A 90 7.70 15.16 -1.43
N ALA A 91 8.55 14.79 -0.47
CA ALA A 91 9.26 15.76 0.36
C ALA A 91 10.19 16.64 -0.50
N VAL A 92 11.06 16.03 -1.31
CA VAL A 92 12.03 16.76 -2.14
C VAL A 92 11.31 17.60 -3.20
N GLY A 93 10.43 16.99 -4.00
CA GLY A 93 9.69 17.69 -5.05
C GLY A 93 8.74 18.72 -4.47
N GLY A 94 8.01 18.38 -3.41
CA GLY A 94 7.08 19.29 -2.73
C GLY A 94 7.80 20.51 -2.16
N THR A 95 8.95 20.34 -1.48
CA THR A 95 9.75 21.47 -1.01
C THR A 95 10.24 22.34 -2.18
N ALA A 96 10.73 21.74 -3.27
CA ALA A 96 11.16 22.50 -4.45
C ALA A 96 10.00 23.33 -5.03
N TYR A 97 8.85 22.72 -5.30
CA TYR A 97 7.68 23.44 -5.83
C TYR A 97 7.16 24.51 -4.88
N LEU A 98 7.08 24.23 -3.57
CA LEU A 98 6.64 25.21 -2.59
C LEU A 98 7.57 26.42 -2.55
N THR A 99 8.90 26.22 -2.59
CA THR A 99 9.86 27.34 -2.61
C THR A 99 9.77 28.16 -3.89
N LEU A 100 9.60 27.53 -5.06
CA LEU A 100 9.42 28.23 -6.33
C LEU A 100 8.11 29.03 -6.37
N CYS A 101 7.01 28.42 -5.94
CA CYS A 101 5.71 29.10 -5.86
C CYS A 101 5.74 30.26 -4.85
N ALA A 102 6.35 30.05 -3.67
CA ALA A 102 6.49 31.10 -2.67
C ALA A 102 7.32 32.28 -3.21
N HIS A 103 8.41 32.00 -3.93
CA HIS A 103 9.22 33.04 -4.57
C HIS A 103 8.44 33.84 -5.61
N ALA A 104 7.68 33.16 -6.48
CA ALA A 104 6.86 33.81 -7.50
C ALA A 104 5.73 34.67 -6.90
N VAL A 105 5.01 34.14 -5.91
CA VAL A 105 3.90 34.84 -5.24
C VAL A 105 4.41 36.01 -4.41
N ALA A 106 5.49 35.84 -3.66
CA ALA A 106 6.08 36.92 -2.87
C ALA A 106 6.55 38.08 -3.76
N SER A 107 7.20 37.77 -4.89
CA SER A 107 7.61 38.77 -5.87
C SER A 107 6.42 39.55 -6.44
N TYR A 108 5.30 38.88 -6.73
CA TYR A 108 4.08 39.52 -7.21
C TYR A 108 3.44 40.45 -6.16
N LEU A 109 3.49 40.07 -4.88
CA LEU A 109 2.93 40.86 -3.78
C LEU A 109 3.90 41.94 -3.24
N GLY A 110 5.08 42.10 -3.85
CA GLY A 110 6.12 43.01 -3.36
C GLY A 110 6.73 42.59 -2.02
N MET A 111 6.54 41.34 -1.60
CA MET A 111 7.15 40.78 -0.40
C MET A 111 8.52 40.18 -0.74
N GLY A 112 9.52 40.44 0.11
CA GLY A 112 10.84 39.84 -0.04
C GLY A 112 10.83 38.35 0.31
N PHE A 113 10.99 37.49 -0.69
CA PHE A 113 11.31 36.06 -0.51
C PHE A 113 12.56 35.74 -1.32
N ASP A 114 13.71 36.16 -0.80
CA ASP A 114 15.01 35.93 -1.40
C ASP A 114 15.84 34.96 -0.53
N SER A 115 17.03 34.62 -1.03
CA SER A 115 17.93 33.72 -0.29
C SER A 115 18.37 34.33 1.04
N ALA A 116 18.48 35.66 1.14
CA ALA A 116 18.89 36.34 2.37
C ALA A 116 17.80 36.23 3.46
N ALA A 117 16.53 36.42 3.11
CA ALA A 117 15.40 36.25 4.02
C ALA A 117 15.31 34.80 4.54
N LEU A 118 15.52 33.80 3.67
CA LEU A 118 15.54 32.40 4.06
C LEU A 118 16.69 32.08 5.01
N VAL A 119 17.90 32.55 4.72
CA VAL A 119 19.07 32.37 5.59
C VAL A 119 18.84 33.04 6.94
N SER A 120 18.31 34.26 6.96
CA SER A 120 18.00 34.98 8.20
C SER A 120 16.97 34.21 9.05
N ALA A 121 15.85 33.82 8.46
CA ALA A 121 14.80 33.06 9.15
C ALA A 121 15.33 31.72 9.67
N PHE A 122 16.11 31.00 8.87
CA PHE A 122 16.71 29.74 9.28
C PHE A 122 17.76 29.92 10.38
N SER A 123 18.54 31.00 10.34
CA SER A 123 19.59 31.31 11.32
C SER A 123 19.04 31.59 12.71
N ALA A 124 17.81 32.11 12.81
CA ALA A 124 17.13 32.39 14.08
C ALA A 124 16.63 31.13 14.80
N LEU A 125 16.61 29.97 14.13
CA LEU A 125 16.10 28.73 14.71
C LEU A 125 17.08 28.14 15.76
N PRO A 126 16.57 27.45 16.79
CA PRO A 126 17.40 26.68 17.70
C PRO A 126 18.11 25.53 16.95
N PHE A 127 19.27 25.11 17.46
CA PHE A 127 20.10 24.07 16.82
C PHE A 127 19.29 22.79 16.50
N ALA A 128 18.45 22.33 17.41
CA ALA A 128 17.62 21.14 17.20
C ALA A 128 16.66 21.29 16.01
N ALA A 129 16.03 22.45 15.85
CA ALA A 129 15.14 22.71 14.72
C ALA A 129 15.93 22.79 13.39
N LYS A 130 17.09 23.45 13.39
CA LYS A 130 17.98 23.47 12.22
C LYS A 130 18.39 22.06 11.81
N ALA A 131 18.84 21.25 12.76
CA ALA A 131 19.25 19.88 12.54
C ALA A 131 18.10 19.02 11.98
N ALA A 132 16.90 19.13 12.56
CA ALA A 132 15.71 18.41 12.11
C ALA A 132 15.32 18.80 10.68
N ILE A 133 15.39 20.07 10.32
CA ILE A 133 15.06 20.52 8.96
C ILE A 133 16.16 20.09 7.96
N LYS A 134 17.45 20.36 8.27
CA LYS A 134 18.57 19.99 7.39
C LYS A 134 18.58 18.49 7.12
N PHE A 135 18.44 17.66 8.14
CA PHE A 135 18.45 16.20 7.97
C PHE A 135 17.10 15.65 7.51
N GLY A 136 16.01 16.00 8.18
CA GLY A 136 14.70 15.37 7.99
C GLY A 136 13.95 15.80 6.73
N LEU A 137 14.11 17.05 6.29
CA LEU A 137 13.39 17.58 5.12
C LEU A 137 14.24 17.51 3.84
N LEU A 138 15.56 17.68 3.96
CA LEU A 138 16.47 17.77 2.81
C LEU A 138 17.44 16.59 2.76
N GLY A 139 18.35 16.48 3.73
CA GLY A 139 19.46 15.52 3.68
C GLY A 139 19.03 14.06 3.48
N PHE A 140 18.25 13.52 4.42
CA PHE A 140 17.78 12.13 4.34
C PHE A 140 16.84 11.89 3.15
N PRO A 141 15.81 12.72 2.87
CA PRO A 141 14.94 12.51 1.72
C PRO A 141 15.68 12.53 0.38
N VAL A 142 16.60 13.48 0.16
CA VAL A 142 17.41 13.55 -1.06
C VAL A 142 18.27 12.30 -1.19
N SER A 143 19.00 11.94 -0.13
CA SER A 143 19.89 10.78 -0.16
C SER A 143 19.12 9.49 -0.39
N TYR A 144 18.00 9.28 0.32
CA TYR A 144 17.19 8.07 0.20
C TYR A 144 16.53 7.96 -1.17
N HIS A 145 15.92 9.03 -1.67
CA HIS A 145 15.27 9.00 -2.97
C HIS A 145 16.26 8.69 -4.09
N PHE A 146 17.47 9.28 -4.03
CA PHE A 146 18.52 9.04 -5.00
C PHE A 146 19.03 7.59 -4.96
N ILE A 147 19.42 7.10 -3.78
CA ILE A 147 19.99 5.75 -3.63
C ILE A 147 18.95 4.67 -3.95
N ASN A 148 17.73 4.81 -3.43
CA ASN A 148 16.68 3.84 -3.76
C ASN A 148 16.24 3.99 -5.23
N GLY A 149 16.34 5.18 -5.83
CA GLY A 149 16.14 5.41 -7.26
C GLY A 149 17.11 4.60 -8.12
N ILE A 150 18.42 4.61 -7.78
CA ILE A 150 19.41 3.74 -8.45
C ILE A 150 19.01 2.27 -8.31
N ARG A 151 18.60 1.85 -7.11
CA ARG A 151 18.12 0.48 -6.88
C ARG A 151 16.90 0.13 -7.72
N HIS A 152 15.97 1.06 -7.92
CA HIS A 152 14.83 0.89 -8.82
C HIS A 152 15.28 0.73 -10.28
N LEU A 153 16.23 1.54 -10.76
CA LEU A 153 16.79 1.39 -12.11
C LEU A 153 17.46 0.02 -12.30
N VAL A 154 18.16 -0.50 -11.29
CA VAL A 154 18.73 -1.86 -11.31
C VAL A 154 17.63 -2.92 -11.42
N PHE A 155 16.48 -2.70 -10.80
CA PHE A 155 15.32 -3.59 -10.93
C PHE A 155 14.69 -3.50 -12.32
N ASP A 156 14.60 -2.31 -12.91
CA ASP A 156 14.10 -2.13 -14.29
C ASP A 156 14.97 -2.87 -15.32
N LEU A 157 16.26 -3.05 -15.03
CA LEU A 157 17.19 -3.87 -15.81
C LEU A 157 17.04 -5.39 -15.59
N GLY A 158 16.14 -5.84 -14.71
CA GLY A 158 15.89 -7.26 -14.45
C GLY A 158 16.75 -7.89 -13.35
N PHE A 159 17.57 -7.12 -12.62
CA PHE A 159 18.50 -7.65 -11.62
C PHE A 159 17.96 -7.58 -10.18
N GLY A 160 18.50 -8.39 -9.27
CA GLY A 160 18.28 -8.21 -7.81
C GLY A 160 16.97 -8.74 -7.22
N TYR A 161 16.18 -9.50 -7.97
CA TYR A 161 14.87 -10.03 -7.53
C TYR A 161 14.94 -11.20 -6.52
N LYS A 162 16.11 -11.81 -6.29
CA LYS A 162 16.22 -12.88 -5.27
C LYS A 162 15.99 -12.28 -3.88
N LYS A 163 15.17 -12.95 -3.06
CA LYS A 163 14.79 -12.48 -1.71
C LYS A 163 15.98 -12.05 -0.83
N ALA A 164 17.09 -12.80 -0.88
CA ALA A 164 18.30 -12.45 -0.14
C ALA A 164 18.99 -11.18 -0.66
N GLN A 165 19.09 -11.03 -1.99
CA GLN A 165 19.66 -9.83 -2.62
C GLN A 165 18.80 -8.61 -2.32
N PHE A 166 17.47 -8.77 -2.37
CA PHE A 166 16.52 -7.72 -2.04
C PHE A 166 16.71 -7.20 -0.61
N LYS A 167 16.79 -8.09 0.39
CA LYS A 167 16.98 -7.69 1.79
C LYS A 167 18.32 -6.98 2.02
N ARG A 168 19.38 -7.46 1.37
CA ARG A 168 20.70 -6.82 1.45
C ARG A 168 20.70 -5.44 0.80
N SER A 169 20.08 -5.31 -0.37
CA SER A 169 19.99 -4.02 -1.07
C SER A 169 19.12 -3.03 -0.31
N GLU A 170 18.02 -3.46 0.31
CA GLU A 170 17.21 -2.62 1.19
C GLU A 170 18.01 -2.13 2.40
N ALA A 171 18.72 -3.02 3.11
CA ALA A 171 19.56 -2.62 4.23
C ALA A 171 20.67 -1.64 3.81
N ALA A 172 21.31 -1.89 2.67
CA ALA A 172 22.31 -0.99 2.10
C ALA A 172 21.71 0.38 1.76
N THR A 173 20.53 0.43 1.16
CA THR A 173 19.80 1.68 0.89
C THR A 173 19.59 2.46 2.19
N TRP A 174 19.06 1.84 3.24
CA TRP A 174 18.83 2.52 4.52
C TRP A 174 20.10 3.11 5.12
N ILE A 175 21.16 2.28 5.24
CA ILE A 175 22.42 2.69 5.84
C ILE A 175 23.06 3.84 5.05
N LEU A 176 23.19 3.67 3.73
CA LEU A 176 23.82 4.67 2.87
C LEU A 176 23.01 5.97 2.84
N SER A 177 21.68 5.89 2.95
CA SER A 177 20.82 7.08 2.97
C SER A 177 20.91 7.87 4.27
N ILE A 178 21.06 7.18 5.40
CA ILE A 178 21.28 7.84 6.69
C ILE A 178 22.65 8.51 6.68
N LEU A 179 23.70 7.79 6.29
CA LEU A 179 25.06 8.34 6.24
C LEU A 179 25.16 9.51 5.25
N GLY A 180 24.66 9.34 4.03
CA GLY A 180 24.63 10.38 3.01
C GLY A 180 23.80 11.59 3.46
N GLY A 181 22.64 11.35 4.08
CA GLY A 181 21.82 12.42 4.63
C GLY A 181 22.49 13.19 5.76
N LEU A 182 23.24 12.53 6.64
CA LEU A 182 24.02 13.19 7.70
C LEU A 182 25.15 14.04 7.12
N VAL A 183 25.87 13.53 6.11
CA VAL A 183 26.92 14.29 5.40
C VAL A 183 26.31 15.53 4.74
N LEU A 184 25.22 15.38 3.99
CA LEU A 184 24.52 16.51 3.36
C LEU A 184 23.98 17.52 4.39
N ALA A 185 23.60 17.06 5.58
CA ALA A 185 23.01 17.93 6.59
C ALA A 185 24.04 18.67 7.46
N PHE A 186 25.25 18.15 7.65
CA PHE A 186 26.17 18.69 8.66
C PHE A 186 27.61 18.91 8.18
N TRP A 187 28.01 18.31 7.06
CA TRP A 187 29.37 18.45 6.53
C TRP A 187 29.46 19.42 5.36
N ILE A 188 28.38 19.53 4.58
CA ILE A 188 28.21 20.47 3.47
C ILE A 188 27.29 21.60 3.93
#